data_AF-A0A328FGK8-F1
#
_entry.id   AF-A0A328FGK8-F1
#
_cell.length_a   1.000
_cell.length_b   1.000
_cell.length_c   1.000
_cell.angle_alpha   90.00
_cell.angle_beta   90.00
_cell.angle_gamma   90.00
#
_symmetry.space_group_name_H-M   'P 1'
#
loop_
_entity.id
_entity.type
_entity.pdbx_description
1 polymer ?
#
loop_
_entity_poly.entity_id
_entity_poly.type
_entity_poly.pdbx_seq_one_letter_code
_entity_poly.pdbx_strand_id
1 'polypeptide(L)' 'MILNSPELQNITIKELIDQHPTLIKLFMNMGLLCIGCPAETFHTVTDIAGEYGLNLNHLVDQINRAIQNTTISTNSRT' A
#
# COMPACT_ATOMS: atom_id res chain seq x y z
N MET A 1 -9.31 -11.48 0.37
CA MET A 1 -10.30 -10.38 0.31
C MET A 1 -9.73 -9.35 -0.64
N ILE A 2 -10.39 -9.05 -1.76
CA ILE A 2 -9.97 -7.96 -2.65
C ILE A 2 -10.72 -6.72 -2.16
N LEU A 3 -10.01 -5.70 -1.70
CA LEU A 3 -10.63 -4.44 -1.28
C LEU A 3 -11.12 -3.71 -2.54
N ASN A 4 -12.36 -3.20 -2.51
CA ASN A 4 -12.88 -2.38 -3.59
C ASN A 4 -12.20 -1.00 -3.57
N SER A 5 -11.99 -0.39 -4.74
CA SER A 5 -11.29 0.89 -4.92
C SER A 5 -11.67 2.05 -3.99
N PRO A 6 -12.94 2.25 -3.56
CA PRO A 6 -13.28 3.30 -2.59
C PRO A 6 -12.90 2.96 -1.14
N GLU A 7 -12.90 1.69 -0.74
CA GLU A 7 -12.50 1.32 0.63
C GLU A 7 -10.99 1.41 0.82
N LEU A 8 -10.22 1.14 -0.24
CA LEU A 8 -8.77 1.27 -0.25
C LEU A 8 -8.28 2.71 -0.08
N GLN A 9 -9.11 3.72 -0.36
CA GLN A 9 -8.73 5.13 -0.23
C GLN A 9 -8.76 5.60 1.23
N ASN A 10 -9.66 5.02 2.04
CA ASN A 10 -9.91 5.40 3.42
C ASN A 10 -9.26 4.44 4.43
N ILE A 11 -8.73 3.31 3.99
CA ILE A 11 -7.97 2.40 4.85
C ILE A 11 -6.63 3.05 5.25
N THR A 12 -6.20 2.80 6.48
CA THR A 12 -4.91 3.28 6.97
C THR A 12 -3.78 2.45 6.37
N ILE A 13 -2.60 3.07 6.22
CA ILE A 13 -1.39 2.36 5.78
C ILE A 13 -1.06 1.22 6.75
N LYS A 14 -1.31 1.39 8.06
CA LYS A 14 -1.13 0.32 9.05
C LYS A 14 -1.98 -0.90 8.73
N GLU A 15 -3.30 -0.72 8.55
CA GLU A 15 -4.19 -1.84 8.26
C GLU A 15 -3.80 -2.53 6.95
N LEU A 16 -3.43 -1.76 5.92
CA LEU A 16 -2.94 -2.33 4.66
C LEU A 16 -1.69 -3.20 4.86
N ILE A 17 -0.72 -2.73 5.64
CA ILE A 17 0.52 -3.47 5.92
C ILE A 17 0.24 -4.68 6.84
N ASP A 18 -0.66 -4.56 7.80
CA ASP A 18 -1.08 -5.64 8.71
C ASP A 18 -1.67 -6.81 7.90
N GLN A 19 -2.51 -6.50 6.92
CA GLN A 19 -3.09 -7.50 6.01
C GLN A 19 -2.12 -7.96 4.91
N HIS A 20 -1.26 -7.06 4.43
CA HIS A 20 -0.36 -7.28 3.31
C HIS A 20 1.04 -6.72 3.59
N PRO A 21 1.88 -7.42 4.37
CA PRO A 21 3.23 -6.95 4.72
C PRO A 21 4.17 -6.81 3.51
N THR A 22 3.81 -7.38 2.36
CA THR A 22 4.53 -7.19 1.08
C THR A 22 4.45 -5.74 0.59
N LEU A 23 3.43 -4.97 0.98
CA LEU A 23 3.28 -3.55 0.63
C LEU A 23 4.35 -2.67 1.27
N ILE A 24 5.00 -3.11 2.35
CA ILE A 24 6.12 -2.40 2.98
C ILE A 24 7.19 -2.07 1.94
N LYS A 25 7.53 -3.03 1.06
CA LYS A 25 8.54 -2.81 0.01
C LYS A 25 8.09 -1.80 -1.04
N LEU A 26 6.80 -1.80 -1.38
CA LEU A 26 6.22 -0.83 -2.31
C LEU A 26 6.31 0.59 -1.74
N PHE A 27 5.90 0.77 -0.48
CA PHE A 27 5.98 2.06 0.21
C PHE A 27 7.42 2.53 0.42
N MET A 28 8.34 1.63 0.81
CA MET A 28 9.77 1.95 0.90
C MET A 28 10.34 2.42 -0.45
N ASN A 29 9.97 1.77 -1.56
CA ASN A 29 10.40 2.20 -2.90
C ASN A 29 9.82 3.56 -3.31
N MET A 30 8.65 3.94 -2.78
CA MET A 30 8.07 5.27 -2.96
C MET A 30 8.72 6.33 -2.06
N GLY A 31 9.69 5.97 -1.21
CA GLY A 31 10.36 6.89 -0.29
C GLY A 31 9.60 7.11 1.02
N LEU A 32 8.52 6.35 1.26
CA LEU A 32 7.76 6.35 2.51
C LEU A 32 8.51 5.55 3.58
N LEU A 33 9.68 6.03 3.97
CA LEU A 33 10.59 5.37 4.91
C LEU A 33 10.11 5.46 6.36
N CYS A 34 9.22 6.41 6.67
CA CYS A 34 8.72 6.66 8.03
C CYS A 34 7.43 5.90 8.39
N ILE A 35 7.01 4.91 7.59
CA ILE A 35 5.89 3.97 7.89
C ILE A 35 6.05 3.18 9.21
N GLY A 36 7.22 3.23 9.84
CA GLY A 36 7.50 2.66 11.17
C GLY A 36 7.40 3.65 12.34
N CYS A 37 7.19 4.95 12.09
CA CYS A 37 7.02 5.95 13.13
C CYS A 37 5.54 6.00 13.58
N PRO A 38 5.24 6.01 14.89
CA PRO A 38 3.86 5.91 15.39
C PRO A 38 2.92 7.04 14.94
N ALA A 39 3.46 8.16 14.45
CA ALA A 39 2.68 9.27 13.90
C ALA A 39 2.18 9.02 12.46
N GLU A 40 2.94 8.29 11.64
CA GLU A 40 2.60 8.08 10.22
C GLU A 40 1.72 6.85 9.97
N THR A 41 1.60 6.01 10.99
CA THR A 41 0.80 4.78 11.00
C THR A 41 -0.71 5.04 10.82
N PHE A 42 -1.17 6.28 11.04
CA PHE A 42 -2.58 6.66 10.95
C PHE A 42 -3.00 7.30 9.62
N HIS A 43 -2.05 7.60 8.72
CA HIS A 43 -2.41 8.18 7.43
C HIS A 43 -3.18 7.18 6.58
N THR A 44 -4.22 7.67 5.90
CA THR A 44 -4.91 6.90 4.87
C THR A 44 -4.15 6.95 3.55
N VAL A 45 -4.51 6.07 2.61
CA VAL A 45 -3.95 6.13 1.24
C VAL A 45 -4.20 7.50 0.60
N THR A 46 -5.33 8.13 0.91
CA THR A 46 -5.67 9.48 0.43
C THR A 46 -4.79 10.56 1.05
N ASP A 47 -4.53 10.49 2.37
CA ASP A 47 -3.63 11.44 3.05
C ASP A 47 -2.22 11.38 2.46
N ILE A 48 -1.68 10.16 2.28
CA ILE A 48 -0.36 9.95 1.69
C ILE A 48 -0.31 10.52 0.27
N ALA A 49 -1.36 10.30 -0.53
CA ALA A 49 -1.43 10.86 -1.88
C ALA A 49 -1.40 12.39 -1.87
N GLY A 50 -2.11 13.03 -0.93
CA GLY A 50 -2.11 14.48 -0.77
C GLY A 50 -0.77 15.04 -0.30
N GLU A 51 -0.22 14.49 0.78
CA GLU A 51 1.01 14.96 1.43
C GLU A 51 2.24 14.81 0.50
N TYR A 52 2.29 13.73 -0.28
CA TYR A 52 3.40 13.45 -1.19
C TYR A 52 3.14 13.91 -2.63
N GLY A 53 1.99 14.56 -2.90
CA GLY A 53 1.62 15.03 -4.24
C GLY A 53 1.48 13.90 -5.28
N LEU A 54 1.12 12.69 -4.84
CA LEU A 54 0.93 11.53 -5.70
C LEU A 54 -0.50 11.50 -6.27
N ASN A 55 -0.64 10.93 -7.45
CA ASN A 55 -1.96 10.69 -8.00
C ASN A 55 -2.65 9.53 -7.24
N LEU A 56 -3.76 9.82 -6.57
CA LEU A 56 -4.50 8.84 -5.77
C LEU A 56 -4.90 7.60 -6.57
N ASN A 57 -5.40 7.78 -7.80
CA ASN A 57 -5.80 6.65 -8.64
C ASN A 57 -4.60 5.77 -9.01
N HIS A 58 -3.45 6.38 -9.31
CA HIS A 58 -2.23 5.65 -9.60
C HIS A 58 -1.71 4.89 -8.37
N LEU A 59 -1.77 5.49 -7.18
CA LEU A 59 -1.38 4.83 -5.93
C LEU A 59 -2.28 3.62 -5.63
N VAL A 60 -3.60 3.77 -5.76
CA VAL A 60 -4.59 2.68 -5.60
C VAL A 60 -4.33 1.54 -6.60
N ASP A 61 -4.04 1.86 -7.85
CA ASP A 61 -3.70 0.86 -8.89
C ASP A 61 -2.40 0.11 -8.54
N GLN A 62 -1.35 0.81 -8.09
CA GLN A 62 -0.08 0.20 -7.66
C GLN A 62 -0.27 -0.75 -6.46
N ILE A 63 -1.04 -0.34 -5.45
CA ILE A 63 -1.35 -1.17 -4.28
C ILE A 63 -2.12 -2.42 -4.71
N ASN A 64 -3.16 -2.26 -5.55
CA ASN A 64 -3.91 -3.40 -6.07
C ASN A 64 -3.03 -4.36 -6.85
N ARG A 65 -2.14 -3.84 -7.73
CA ARG A 65 -1.18 -4.67 -8.45
C ARG A 65 -0.24 -5.42 -7.51
N ALA A 66 0.27 -4.78 -6.47
CA ALA A 66 1.16 -5.43 -5.51
C ALA A 66 0.46 -6.57 -4.73
N ILE A 67 -0.81 -6.37 -4.37
CA ILE A 67 -1.65 -7.41 -3.76
C ILE A 67 -1.88 -8.57 -4.74
N GLN A 68 -2.23 -8.29 -5.99
CA GLN A 68 -2.47 -9.31 -7.03
C GLN A 68 -1.18 -10.04 -7.46
N ASN A 69 -0.03 -9.36 -7.44
CA ASN A 69 1.25 -9.98 -7.81
C ASN A 69 1.78 -10.89 -6.68
N THR A 70 1.39 -10.63 -5.44
CA THR A 70 1.64 -11.56 -4.31
C THR A 70 0.94 -12.91 -4.54
N THR A 71 -0.22 -12.93 -5.23
CA THR A 71 -0.91 -14.18 -5.60
C THR A 71 -0.28 -14.94 -6.78
N ILE A 72 0.67 -14.36 -7.52
CA ILE A 72 1.25 -14.98 -8.73
C ILE A 72 2.74 -15.37 -8.54
N SER A 73 3.46 -14.79 -7.57
CA SER A 73 4.90 -15.00 -7.39
C SER A 73 5.28 -16.06 -6.33
N THR A 74 4.65 -17.24 -6.33
CA THR A 74 5.06 -18.38 -5.47
C THR A 74 5.20 -19.73 -6.18
N ASN A 75 5.50 -19.74 -7.49
CA ASN A 75 6.06 -20.96 -8.09
C ASN A 75 7.03 -20.66 -9.24
N SER A 76 8.31 -20.49 -8.92
CA SER A 76 9.39 -20.89 -9.81
C SER A 76 10.48 -21.52 -8.95
N ARG A 77 10.21 -22.79 -8.67
CA ARG A 77 11.16 -23.87 -8.42
C ARG A 77 12.40 -23.72 -9.32
N THR A 78 13.58 -23.63 -8.71
CA THR A 78 14.80 -24.37 -9.07
C THR A 78 15.81 -24.24 -7.96
#